data_AF-A0A962ZLG9-F1
#
_entry.id   AF-A0A962ZLG9-F1
#
_cell.length_a   1.000
_cell.length_b   1.000
_cell.length_c   1.000
_cell.angle_alpha   90.00
_cell.angle_beta   90.00
_cell.angle_gamma   90.00
#
_symmetry.space_group_name_H-M   'P 1'
#
loop_
_entity.id
_entity.type
_entity.pdbx_description
1 polymer ?
#
loop_
_entity_poly.entity_id
_entity_poly.type
_entity_poly.pdbx_seq_one_letter_code
_entity_poly.pdbx_strand_id
1 'polypeptide(L)'
;MHLDEIVDWIDRAFGSEEALEGQAEIRKDLESLRTLLGEDAYQRYLRDQVNRQIIRDYLTNAVVLGIISEGGLAAFAQAIASEEGRSTLALYMLMSSVEDAAELPPVSGEADTLRPLEPAPAGDRSHIKLVPR
;
A
#
# COMPACT_ATOMS: atom_id res chain seq x y z
N MET A 1 -7.82 -3.87 15.66
CA MET A 1 -7.02 -2.65 15.44
C MET A 1 -7.78 -1.75 14.47
N HIS A 2 -7.85 -0.43 14.66
CA HIS A 2 -8.42 0.47 13.65
C HIS A 2 -7.45 0.57 12.46
N LEU A 3 -7.95 0.81 11.24
CA LEU A 3 -7.13 0.92 10.02
C LEU A 3 -5.93 1.86 10.21
N ASP A 4 -6.15 2.96 10.93
CA ASP A 4 -5.14 3.96 11.26
C ASP A 4 -3.95 3.38 12.04
N GLU A 5 -4.22 2.46 12.97
CA GLU A 5 -3.18 1.84 13.79
C GLU A 5 -2.30 0.88 12.97
N ILE A 6 -2.84 0.26 11.91
CA ILE A 6 -2.09 -0.59 10.98
C ILE A 6 -1.17 0.27 10.13
N VAL A 7 -1.69 1.36 9.57
CA VAL A 7 -0.91 2.33 8.78
C VAL A 7 0.21 2.91 9.63
N ASP A 8 -0.12 3.35 10.86
CA ASP A 8 0.86 3.86 11.82
C ASP A 8 1.93 2.84 12.21
N TRP A 9 1.58 1.55 12.25
CA TRP A 9 2.56 0.50 12.49
C TRP A 9 3.52 0.35 11.30
N ILE A 10 2.98 0.29 10.08
CA ILE A 10 3.77 0.16 8.85
C ILE A 10 4.72 1.35 8.70
N ASP A 11 4.21 2.57 8.90
CA ASP A 11 4.99 3.80 8.76
C ASP A 11 6.13 3.87 9.79
N ARG A 12 5.88 3.45 11.03
CA ARG A 12 6.95 3.34 12.04
C ARG A 12 7.99 2.30 11.68
N ALA A 13 7.57 1.18 11.10
CA ALA A 13 8.46 0.09 10.75
C ALA A 13 9.37 0.42 9.55
N PHE A 14 9.02 1.40 8.72
CA PHE A 14 9.93 1.91 7.68
C PHE A 14 11.15 2.66 8.22
N GLY A 15 11.12 3.10 9.48
CA GLY A 15 12.18 3.90 10.09
C GLY A 15 12.18 5.37 9.65
N SER A 16 13.03 6.17 10.31
CA SER A 16 13.22 7.60 10.02
C SER A 16 13.77 7.84 8.61
N GLU A 17 13.32 8.91 7.96
CA GLU A 17 13.85 9.36 6.67
C GLU A 17 15.26 9.96 6.85
N GLU A 18 16.25 9.10 7.07
CA GLU A 18 17.65 9.50 7.29
C GLU A 18 18.26 10.29 6.12
N ALA A 19 17.64 10.23 4.93
CA ALA A 19 18.15 10.88 3.73
C ALA A 19 18.13 12.42 3.78
N LEU A 20 17.30 13.04 4.63
CA LEU A 20 17.15 14.51 4.67
C LEU A 20 17.58 15.13 6.00
N GLU A 21 17.38 14.44 7.12
CA GLU A 21 17.60 15.03 8.45
C GLU A 21 19.09 15.10 8.85
N GLY A 22 19.88 14.07 8.54
CA GLY A 22 21.31 14.03 8.89
C GLY A 22 22.19 15.02 8.12
N GLN A 23 21.67 15.62 7.04
CA GLN A 23 22.41 16.56 6.20
C GLN A 23 21.87 17.99 6.24
N ALA A 24 20.67 18.21 6.80
CA ALA A 24 20.07 19.53 6.96
C ALA A 24 20.79 20.41 8.00
N GLU A 25 21.48 19.82 8.99
CA GLU A 25 22.30 20.58 9.95
C GLU A 25 23.59 21.14 9.35
N ILE A 26 23.96 20.75 8.13
CA ILE A 26 25.21 21.15 7.47
C ILE A 26 24.93 21.86 6.14
N ARG A 27 24.52 23.15 6.20
CA ARG A 27 24.93 24.26 5.28
C ARG A 27 23.78 25.14 4.79
N LYS A 28 23.94 26.44 5.05
CA LYS A 28 23.20 27.55 4.43
C LYS A 28 23.68 27.87 3.00
N ASP A 29 23.96 26.87 2.17
CA ASP A 29 24.44 27.11 0.79
C ASP A 29 23.56 26.40 -0.25
N LEU A 30 22.76 27.20 -0.95
CA LEU A 30 21.82 26.78 -2.01
C LEU A 30 22.51 26.01 -3.15
N GLU A 31 23.80 26.29 -3.40
CA GLU A 31 24.59 25.62 -4.43
C GLU A 31 24.98 24.20 -3.99
N SER A 32 25.26 24.00 -2.70
CA SER A 32 25.49 22.66 -2.12
C SER A 32 24.20 21.84 -2.06
N LEU A 33 23.05 22.48 -1.79
CA LEU A 33 21.73 21.84 -1.91
C LEU A 33 21.48 21.37 -3.34
N ARG A 34 21.83 22.14 -4.37
CA ARG A 34 21.65 21.74 -5.77
C ARG A 34 22.55 20.58 -6.19
N THR A 35 23.74 20.46 -5.60
CA THR A 35 24.66 19.34 -5.84
C THR A 35 24.31 18.10 -5.01
N LEU A 36 23.77 18.26 -3.80
CA LEU A 36 23.32 17.16 -2.91
C LEU A 36 21.94 16.62 -3.29
N LEU A 37 21.01 17.48 -3.70
CA LEU A 37 19.79 17.14 -4.46
C LEU A 37 20.11 16.86 -5.93
N GLY A 38 21.34 16.43 -6.23
CA GLY A 38 21.68 15.90 -7.54
C GLY A 38 20.64 14.85 -7.93
N GLU A 39 20.38 14.74 -9.24
CA GLU A 39 19.33 13.89 -9.79
C GLU A 39 19.34 12.50 -9.15
N ASP A 40 20.51 11.89 -8.91
CA ASP A 40 20.62 10.56 -8.33
C ASP A 40 20.08 10.42 -6.90
N ALA A 41 20.37 11.36 -5.99
CA ALA A 41 19.91 11.29 -4.61
C ALA A 41 18.39 11.53 -4.52
N TYR A 42 17.90 12.48 -5.32
CA TYR A 42 16.47 12.74 -5.43
C TYR A 42 15.73 11.55 -6.08
N GLN A 43 16.27 10.96 -7.14
CA GLN A 43 15.70 9.78 -7.78
C GLN A 43 15.72 8.55 -6.87
N ARG A 44 16.74 8.40 -6.02
CA ARG A 44 16.80 7.36 -4.99
C ARG A 44 15.69 7.55 -3.95
N TYR A 45 15.54 8.77 -3.43
CA TYR A 45 14.45 9.12 -2.52
C TYR A 45 13.08 8.85 -3.15
N LEU A 46 12.84 9.30 -4.39
CA LEU A 46 11.58 9.04 -5.10
C LEU A 46 11.29 7.54 -5.25
N ARG A 47 12.32 6.74 -5.56
CA ARG A 47 12.18 5.28 -5.65
C ARG A 47 11.80 4.67 -4.30
N ASP A 48 12.43 5.09 -3.22
CA ASP A 48 12.09 4.61 -1.87
C ASP A 48 10.66 4.99 -1.48
N GLN A 49 10.21 6.19 -1.81
CA GLN A 49 8.82 6.60 -1.58
C GLN A 49 7.81 5.74 -2.34
N VAL A 50 8.10 5.39 -3.60
CA VAL A 50 7.27 4.45 -4.36
C VAL A 50 7.25 3.08 -3.71
N ASN A 51 8.41 2.57 -3.26
CA ASN A 51 8.49 1.28 -2.58
C ASN A 51 7.66 1.26 -1.27
N ARG A 52 7.75 2.33 -0.46
CA ARG A 52 6.94 2.50 0.76
C ARG A 52 5.45 2.49 0.45
N GLN A 53 5.03 3.17 -0.62
CA GLN A 53 3.62 3.21 -1.02
C GLN A 53 3.11 1.82 -1.41
N ILE A 54 3.85 1.09 -2.25
CA ILE A 54 3.49 -0.27 -2.66
C ILE A 54 3.32 -1.17 -1.43
N ILE A 55 4.29 -1.14 -0.52
CA ILE A 55 4.26 -1.97 0.69
C ILE A 55 3.08 -1.60 1.59
N ARG A 56 2.84 -0.30 1.81
CA ARG A 56 1.75 0.19 2.64
C ARG A 56 0.41 -0.30 2.12
N ASP A 57 0.13 -0.08 0.83
CA ASP A 57 -1.15 -0.45 0.23
C ASP A 57 -1.33 -1.96 0.22
N TYR A 58 -0.29 -2.71 -0.15
CA TYR A 58 -0.34 -4.16 -0.22
C TYR A 58 -0.61 -4.79 1.16
N LEU A 59 0.16 -4.40 2.19
CA LEU A 59 0.00 -4.95 3.54
C LEU A 59 -1.32 -4.51 4.17
N THR A 60 -1.73 -3.26 3.96
CA THR A 60 -3.03 -2.77 4.44
C THR A 60 -4.18 -3.57 3.82
N ASN A 61 -4.16 -3.76 2.50
CA ASN A 61 -5.16 -4.56 1.80
C ASN A 61 -5.17 -6.01 2.28
N ALA A 62 -3.99 -6.62 2.47
CA ALA A 62 -3.88 -7.98 2.97
C ALA A 62 -4.46 -8.16 4.38
N VAL A 63 -4.33 -7.16 5.27
CA VAL A 63 -4.95 -7.19 6.59
C VAL A 63 -6.46 -6.95 6.50
N VAL A 64 -6.91 -5.98 5.70
CA VAL A 64 -8.34 -5.68 5.50
C VAL A 64 -9.08 -6.89 4.92
N LEU A 65 -8.46 -7.62 4.00
CA LEU A 65 -9.01 -8.85 3.41
C LEU A 65 -8.87 -10.09 4.32
N GLY A 66 -8.21 -9.95 5.49
CA GLY A 66 -8.01 -11.04 6.44
C GLY A 66 -7.00 -12.11 5.99
N ILE A 67 -6.20 -11.83 4.97
CA ILE A 67 -5.11 -12.70 4.49
C ILE A 67 -3.97 -12.72 5.52
N ILE A 68 -3.67 -11.56 6.11
CA ILE A 68 -2.66 -11.41 7.16
C ILE A 68 -3.37 -10.99 8.44
N SER A 69 -3.07 -11.69 9.54
CA SER A 69 -3.53 -11.27 10.87
C SER A 69 -2.76 -10.03 11.34
N GLU A 70 -3.35 -9.24 12.24
CA GLU A 70 -2.71 -8.03 12.80
C GLU A 70 -1.31 -8.33 13.39
N GLY A 71 -1.12 -9.47 14.05
CA GLY A 71 0.18 -9.91 14.57
C GLY A 71 1.16 -10.45 13.50
N GLY A 72 0.64 -10.81 12.32
CA GLY A 72 1.42 -11.28 11.18
C GLY A 72 2.24 -10.18 10.50
N LEU A 73 1.86 -8.90 10.68
CA LEU A 73 2.63 -7.76 10.18
C LEU A 73 4.06 -7.73 10.74
N ALA A 74 4.26 -8.14 11.99
CA ALA A 74 5.56 -8.15 12.64
C ALA A 74 6.61 -9.00 11.90
N ALA A 75 6.19 -9.99 11.10
CA ALA A 75 7.08 -10.79 10.28
C ALA A 75 7.81 -9.98 9.19
N PHE A 76 7.24 -8.84 8.77
CA PHE A 76 7.81 -7.98 7.73
C PHE A 76 8.72 -6.88 8.28
N ALA A 77 8.74 -6.65 9.59
CA ALA A 77 9.43 -5.51 10.21
C ALA A 77 10.91 -5.39 9.81
N GLN A 78 11.63 -6.52 9.77
CA GLN A 78 13.04 -6.51 9.36
C GLN A 78 13.22 -6.20 7.87
N ALA A 79 12.31 -6.69 7.02
CA ALA A 79 12.39 -6.49 5.58
C ALA A 79 12.09 -5.04 5.18
N ILE A 80 11.23 -4.33 5.94
CA ILE A 80 10.82 -2.96 5.60
C ILE A 80 11.69 -1.87 6.24
N ALA A 81 12.55 -2.24 7.20
CA ALA A 81 13.41 -1.29 7.91
C ALA A 81 14.50 -0.68 7.02
N SER A 82 14.99 -1.39 6.00
CA SER A 82 16.03 -0.91 5.09
C SER A 82 15.49 -0.59 3.69
N GLU A 83 16.13 0.37 3.00
CA GLU A 83 15.76 0.72 1.62
C GLU A 83 15.89 -0.47 0.66
N GLU A 84 16.97 -1.25 0.79
CA GLU A 84 17.18 -2.46 -0.02
C GLU A 84 16.07 -3.49 0.22
N GLY A 85 15.73 -3.74 1.50
CA GLY A 85 14.66 -4.66 1.86
C GLY A 85 13.29 -4.20 1.35
N ARG A 86 12.99 -2.89 1.44
CA ARG A 86 11.78 -2.30 0.85
C ARG A 86 11.75 -2.47 -0.66
N SER A 87 12.84 -2.24 -1.35
CA SER A 87 12.93 -2.44 -2.81
C SER A 87 12.64 -3.89 -3.21
N THR A 88 13.28 -4.85 -2.53
CA THR A 88 13.05 -6.28 -2.78
C THR A 88 11.63 -6.70 -2.46
N LEU A 89 11.08 -6.26 -1.33
CA LEU A 89 9.74 -6.63 -0.91
C LEU A 89 8.67 -6.01 -1.82
N ALA A 90 8.80 -4.73 -2.17
CA ALA A 90 7.90 -4.04 -3.08
C ALA A 90 7.89 -4.70 -4.46
N LEU A 91 9.06 -5.10 -4.97
CA LEU A 91 9.14 -5.85 -6.23
C LEU A 91 8.42 -7.20 -6.12
N TYR A 92 8.63 -7.95 -5.04
CA TYR A 92 7.94 -9.22 -4.83
C TYR A 92 6.42 -9.05 -4.76
N MET A 93 5.94 -8.06 -4.02
CA MET A 93 4.52 -7.71 -3.91
C MET A 93 3.92 -7.35 -5.27
N LEU A 94 4.63 -6.50 -6.05
CA LEU A 94 4.19 -6.11 -7.38
C LEU A 94 4.07 -7.33 -8.30
N MET A 95 5.12 -8.16 -8.35
CA MET A 95 5.14 -9.37 -9.19
C MET A 95 4.06 -10.37 -8.79
N SER A 96 3.81 -10.55 -7.50
CA SER A 96 2.75 -11.45 -7.01
C SER A 96 1.34 -10.97 -7.37
N SER A 97 1.17 -9.65 -7.56
CA SER A 97 -0.13 -9.05 -7.92
C SER A 97 -0.39 -9.02 -9.44
N VAL A 98 0.59 -9.40 -10.27
CA VAL A 98 0.46 -9.34 -11.74
C VAL A 98 -0.56 -10.35 -12.26
N GLU A 99 -0.71 -11.49 -11.60
CA GLU A 99 -1.65 -12.55 -12.02
C GLU A 99 -3.10 -12.04 -12.03
N ASP A 100 -3.45 -11.18 -11.06
CA ASP A 100 -4.77 -10.58 -10.93
C ASP A 100 -4.98 -9.35 -11.84
N ALA A 101 -3.92 -8.89 -12.53
CA ALA A 101 -4.01 -7.70 -13.37
C ALA A 101 -4.97 -7.86 -14.57
N ALA A 102 -5.21 -9.11 -15.00
CA ALA A 102 -6.17 -9.42 -16.05
C ALA A 102 -7.64 -9.18 -15.62
N GLU A 103 -7.91 -9.14 -14.33
CA GLU A 103 -9.25 -8.90 -13.76
C GLU A 103 -9.52 -7.41 -13.51
N LEU A 104 -8.52 -6.55 -13.73
CA LEU A 104 -8.69 -5.11 -13.58
C LEU A 104 -9.72 -4.60 -14.60
N PRO A 105 -10.71 -3.81 -14.16
CA PRO A 105 -11.68 -3.25 -15.08
C PRO A 105 -10.93 -2.42 -16.13
N PRO A 106 -11.21 -2.62 -17.42
CA PRO A 106 -10.54 -1.85 -18.46
C PRO A 106 -10.84 -0.36 -18.22
N VAL A 107 -9.80 0.48 -18.31
CA VAL A 107 -9.88 1.93 -18.07
C VAL A 107 -10.76 2.65 -19.12
N SER A 108 -11.24 1.93 -20.14
CA SER A 108 -12.38 2.38 -20.94
C SER A 108 -13.61 2.44 -20.04
N GLY A 109 -14.06 3.65 -19.69
CA GLY A 109 -15.14 3.93 -18.72
C GLY A 109 -16.55 3.41 -19.05
N GLU A 110 -16.67 2.29 -19.75
CA GLU A 110 -17.88 1.49 -19.81
C GLU A 110 -17.84 0.52 -18.64
N ALA A 111 -18.44 0.92 -17.52
CA ALA A 111 -18.78 -0.02 -16.46
C ALA A 111 -19.54 -1.19 -17.09
N ASP A 112 -19.10 -2.42 -16.81
CA ASP A 112 -19.74 -3.64 -17.29
C ASP A 112 -21.26 -3.49 -17.15
N THR A 113 -21.98 -3.61 -18.27
CA THR A 113 -23.41 -3.36 -18.32
C THR A 113 -24.08 -4.34 -17.36
N LEU A 114 -24.58 -3.82 -16.23
CA LEU A 114 -25.25 -4.61 -15.21
C LEU A 114 -26.33 -5.45 -15.90
N ARG A 115 -26.15 -6.77 -15.90
CA ARG A 115 -27.16 -7.67 -16.46
C ARG A 115 -28.38 -7.59 -15.56
N PRO A 116 -29.58 -7.32 -16.11
CA PRO A 116 -30.81 -7.36 -15.33
C PRO A 116 -30.91 -8.72 -14.64
N LEU A 117 -31.08 -8.71 -13.33
CA LEU A 117 -31.35 -9.93 -12.58
C LEU A 117 -32.68 -10.50 -13.10
N GLU A 118 -32.62 -11.69 -13.68
CA GLU A 118 -33.84 -12.43 -13.97
C GLU A 118 -34.55 -12.70 -12.64
N PRO A 119 -35.81 -12.25 -12.47
CA PRO A 119 -36.54 -12.54 -11.25
C PRO A 119 -36.65 -14.06 -11.12
N ALA A 120 -36.01 -14.62 -10.10
CA ALA A 120 -36.23 -16.00 -9.72
C ALA A 120 -37.73 -16.21 -9.49
N PRO A 121 -38.30 -17.35 -9.92
CA PRO A 121 -39.72 -17.63 -9.74
C PRO A 121 -40.10 -17.43 -8.28
N ALA A 122 -41.24 -16.74 -8.06
CA ALA A 122 -41.71 -16.27 -6.76
C ALA A 122 -41.65 -17.38 -5.70
N GLY A 123 -40.55 -17.38 -4.96
CA GLY A 123 -40.25 -18.28 -3.87
C GLY A 123 -39.60 -17.43 -2.78
N ASP A 124 -40.20 -17.48 -1.60
CA ASP A 124 -39.93 -16.65 -0.44
C ASP A 124 -38.42 -16.46 -0.16
N ARG A 125 -37.88 -15.27 -0.46
CA ARG A 125 -36.50 -14.86 -0.16
C ARG A 125 -36.47 -13.69 0.82
N SER A 126 -37.25 -13.79 1.89
CA SER A 126 -37.14 -12.85 3.00
C SER A 126 -35.84 -13.11 3.79
N HIS A 127 -34.70 -12.62 3.29
CA HIS A 127 -33.42 -12.61 4.01
C HIS A 127 -33.33 -11.47 5.04
N ILE A 128 -34.36 -10.63 5.12
CA ILE A 128 -34.46 -9.55 6.10
C ILE A 128 -35.22 -10.07 7.32
N LYS A 129 -34.51 -10.46 8.38
CA LYS A 129 -35.10 -10.71 9.69
C LYS A 129 -35.38 -9.36 10.36
N LEU A 130 -36.65 -8.94 10.37
CA LEU A 130 -37.10 -7.82 11.18
C LEU A 130 -36.97 -8.18 12.67
N VAL A 131 -36.18 -7.41 13.41
CA VAL A 131 -36.04 -7.56 14.87
C VAL A 131 -37.22 -6.82 15.54
N PRO A 132 -38.04 -7.48 16.39
CA PRO A 132 -39.13 -6.80 17.09
C PRO A 132 -38.59 -5.87 18.18
N ARG A 133 -39.32 -4.77 18.41
CA ARG A 133 -39.06 -3.78 19.48
C ARG A 133 -39.37 -4.33 20.86
#